data_AF-A6UN30-F1
#
_entry.id   AF-A6UN30-F1
#
_cell.length_a   1.000
_cell.length_b   1.000
_cell.length_c   1.000
_cell.angle_alpha   90.00
_cell.angle_beta   90.00
_cell.angle_gamma   90.00
#
_symmetry.space_group_name_H-M   'P 1'
#
loop_
_entity.id
_entity.type
_entity.pdbx_description
1 polymer ?
#
loop_
_entity_poly.entity_id
_entity_poly.type
_entity_poly.pdbx_seq_one_letter_code
_entity_poly.pdbx_strand_id
1 'polypeptide(L)'
;MVEVKHYKRTAKKSFSEVMTDYPAAHPNAPIVLVNYGPIGDILNCIPLSAKARCVTVEHLTVLNRRAREEFRDLVRKVIGRPVRAALEFGGTTRAKRAVAVDVSRSMAPVLSDPRFSSALAATAVAPHASEIFPIDRRVHTAVSVEQAVERLHSIQGDINALEAPVTELLGTYEEVIVLTDGLNDLSTLRSASEEFAAGSCFRVTVRRPEST
;
A
#
# COMPACT_ATOMS: atom_id res chain seq x y z
N MET A 1 -8.01 16.85 -0.41
CA MET A 1 -6.95 17.42 -1.29
C MET A 1 -5.67 17.45 -0.49
N VAL A 2 -4.58 16.86 -0.99
CA VAL A 2 -3.25 16.90 -0.35
C VAL A 2 -2.35 17.68 -1.29
N GLU A 3 -1.77 18.77 -0.80
CA GLU A 3 -0.77 19.54 -1.54
C GLU A 3 0.61 19.26 -0.96
N VAL A 4 1.58 18.95 -1.82
CA VAL A 4 2.96 18.64 -1.41
C VAL A 4 3.89 19.64 -2.09
N LYS A 5 4.71 20.33 -1.31
CA LYS A 5 5.79 21.18 -1.83
C LYS A 5 7.14 20.68 -1.35
N HIS A 6 8.03 20.40 -2.30
CA HIS A 6 9.41 20.00 -2.04
C HIS A 6 10.36 21.17 -2.29
N TYR A 7 11.23 21.46 -1.33
CA TYR A 7 12.26 22.49 -1.45
C TYR A 7 13.62 21.82 -1.66
N LYS A 8 14.19 21.95 -2.86
CA LYS A 8 15.48 21.33 -3.25
C LYS A 8 16.71 22.00 -2.64
N ARG A 9 16.58 23.27 -2.25
CA ARG A 9 17.56 24.03 -1.48
C ARG A 9 16.87 24.44 -0.19
N THR A 10 17.62 24.56 0.91
CA THR A 10 17.18 25.34 2.08
C THR A 10 16.77 26.71 1.56
N ALA A 11 15.47 26.89 1.31
CA ALA A 11 14.95 28.13 0.81
C ALA A 11 15.32 29.17 1.85
N LYS A 12 15.79 30.35 1.44
CA LYS A 12 16.18 31.43 2.35
C LYS A 12 15.01 31.93 3.24
N LYS A 13 13.80 31.41 3.04
CA LYS A 13 12.65 31.58 3.91
C LYS A 13 12.77 30.63 5.10
N SER A 14 12.71 31.16 6.31
CA SER A 14 12.66 30.30 7.50
C SER A 14 11.43 29.40 7.40
N PHE A 15 11.56 28.16 7.88
CA PHE A 15 10.42 27.25 7.97
C PHE A 15 9.21 27.91 8.70
N SER A 16 9.43 28.92 9.55
CA SER A 16 8.38 29.60 10.33
C SER A 16 7.48 30.47 9.45
N GLU A 17 8.01 31.03 8.37
CA GLU A 17 7.22 31.75 7.36
C GLU A 17 6.26 30.78 6.66
N VAL A 18 6.76 29.62 6.23
CA VAL A 18 5.94 28.56 5.62
C VAL A 18 4.85 28.10 6.60
N MET A 19 5.22 27.90 7.86
CA MET A 19 4.28 27.49 8.90
C MET A 19 3.35 28.61 9.38
N THR A 20 3.45 29.82 8.82
CA THR A 20 2.51 30.92 9.03
C THR A 20 1.62 31.11 7.79
N ASP A 21 2.21 31.08 6.60
CA ASP A 21 1.52 31.32 5.32
C ASP A 21 0.49 30.23 5.01
N TYR A 22 0.86 28.94 5.16
CA TYR A 22 -0.04 27.84 4.76
C TYR A 22 -1.27 27.70 5.66
N PRO A 23 -1.16 27.79 7.00
CA PRO A 23 -2.34 27.78 7.85
C PRO A 23 -3.28 28.97 7.59
N ALA A 24 -2.75 30.12 7.16
CA ALA A 24 -3.53 31.30 6.80
C ALA A 24 -4.25 31.10 5.45
N ALA A 25 -3.57 30.55 4.45
CA ALA A 25 -4.15 30.25 3.14
C ALA A 25 -5.16 29.08 3.19
N HIS A 26 -4.98 28.13 4.12
CA HIS A 26 -5.83 26.96 4.27
C HIS A 26 -6.36 26.87 5.71
N PRO A 27 -7.41 27.64 6.07
CA PRO A 27 -7.87 27.79 7.46
C PRO A 27 -8.42 26.50 8.09
N ASN A 28 -8.79 25.51 7.28
CA ASN A 28 -9.36 24.23 7.75
C ASN A 28 -8.42 23.04 7.57
N ALA A 29 -7.22 23.23 7.00
CA ALA A 29 -6.29 22.15 6.74
C ALA A 29 -5.30 21.95 7.90
N PRO A 30 -4.98 20.69 8.28
CA PRO A 30 -3.77 20.38 9.02
C PRO A 30 -2.54 20.61 8.13
N ILE A 31 -1.52 21.25 8.67
CA ILE A 31 -0.26 21.52 7.99
C ILE A 31 0.83 20.65 8.63
N VAL A 32 1.50 19.84 7.82
CA VAL A 32 2.60 18.98 8.28
C VAL A 32 3.89 19.41 7.61
N LEU A 33 4.87 19.86 8.39
CA LEU A 33 6.22 20.12 7.93
C LEU A 33 7.07 18.89 8.15
N VAL A 34 7.69 18.41 7.08
CA VAL A 34 8.53 17.21 7.10
C VAL A 34 9.95 17.60 6.71
N ASN A 35 10.94 17.13 7.46
CA ASN A 35 12.34 17.36 7.15
C ASN A 35 13.19 16.08 7.32
N TYR A 36 14.27 15.98 6.56
CA TYR A 36 15.24 14.87 6.68
C TYR A 36 16.19 15.04 7.87
N GLY A 37 16.29 16.24 8.43
CA GLY A 37 17.08 16.58 9.62
C GLY A 37 16.24 17.24 10.71
N PRO A 38 16.89 17.88 11.71
CA PRO A 38 16.18 18.63 12.74
C PRO A 38 15.48 19.85 12.13
N ILE A 39 14.34 20.22 12.71
CA ILE A 39 13.54 21.41 12.40
C ILE A 39 13.67 22.41 13.54
N GLY A 40 13.84 21.94 14.78
CA GLY A 40 13.97 22.77 15.98
C GLY A 40 12.63 23.33 16.47
N ASP A 41 12.67 24.35 17.31
CA ASP A 41 11.51 24.88 18.05
C ASP A 41 10.59 25.79 17.23
N ILE A 42 10.40 25.48 15.96
CA ILE A 42 9.69 26.35 15.02
C ILE A 42 8.24 26.63 15.39
N LEU A 43 7.58 25.67 16.04
CA LEU A 43 6.20 25.81 16.46
C LEU A 43 6.04 26.88 17.55
N ASN A 44 7.14 27.36 18.14
CA ASN A 44 7.14 28.49 19.07
C ASN A 44 7.23 29.84 18.34
N CYS A 45 7.58 29.86 17.06
CA CYS A 45 7.71 31.05 16.25
C CYS A 45 6.47 31.36 15.40
N ILE A 46 5.38 30.60 15.56
CA ILE A 46 4.13 30.76 14.80
C ILE A 46 2.95 31.16 15.69
N PRO A 47 1.92 31.83 15.16
CA PRO A 47 0.73 32.21 15.93
C PRO A 47 0.06 30.99 16.59
N LEU A 48 -0.47 31.16 17.80
CA LEU A 48 -1.16 30.09 18.54
C LEU A 48 -2.32 29.47 17.76
N SER A 49 -3.05 30.28 16.99
CA SER A 49 -4.15 29.85 16.12
C SER A 49 -3.69 28.92 14.99
N ALA A 50 -2.47 29.07 14.51
CA ALA A 50 -1.85 28.19 13.51
C ALA A 50 -1.24 26.94 14.16
N LYS A 51 -0.65 27.09 15.36
CA LYS A 51 0.06 26.03 16.08
C LYS A 51 -0.78 24.78 16.31
N ALA A 52 -2.05 24.93 16.66
CA ALA A 52 -2.96 23.80 16.90
C ALA A 52 -3.17 22.88 15.67
N ARG A 53 -2.91 23.40 14.47
CA ARG A 53 -3.07 22.66 13.20
C ARG A 53 -1.74 22.31 12.53
N CYS A 54 -0.63 22.73 13.13
CA CYS A 54 0.70 22.57 12.59
C CYS A 54 1.45 21.44 13.31
N VAL A 55 1.94 20.47 12.55
CA VAL A 55 2.72 19.35 13.07
C VAL A 55 4.06 19.28 12.34
N THR A 56 5.11 18.88 13.04
CA THR A 56 6.44 18.68 12.48
C THR A 56 6.84 17.23 12.57
N VAL A 57 7.42 16.69 11.50
CA VAL A 57 8.07 15.37 11.49
C VAL A 57 9.53 15.56 11.10
N GLU A 58 10.41 15.36 12.08
CA GLU A 58 11.86 15.46 11.90
C GLU A 58 12.45 14.12 11.48
N HIS A 59 13.64 14.16 10.86
CA HIS A 59 14.41 12.97 10.53
C HIS A 59 13.63 11.91 9.72
N LEU A 60 12.77 12.33 8.78
CA LEU A 60 12.02 11.41 7.91
C LEU A 60 12.93 10.78 6.84
N THR A 61 13.82 9.90 7.26
CA THR A 61 14.70 9.14 6.38
C THR A 61 14.15 7.74 6.12
N VAL A 62 14.68 7.06 5.10
CA VAL A 62 14.29 5.67 4.78
C VAL A 62 14.56 4.72 5.96
N LEU A 63 15.63 4.99 6.72
CA LEU A 63 16.05 4.16 7.85
C LEU A 63 15.28 4.47 9.14
N ASN A 64 14.71 5.68 9.29
CA ASN A 64 13.94 6.05 10.46
C ASN A 64 12.50 5.54 10.37
N ARG A 65 12.30 4.28 10.79
CA ARG A 65 10.98 3.64 10.80
C ARG A 65 9.95 4.42 11.62
N ARG A 66 10.33 4.95 12.78
CA ARG A 66 9.43 5.68 13.69
C ARG A 66 8.87 6.93 13.01
N ALA A 67 9.73 7.76 12.42
CA ALA A 67 9.28 8.97 11.70
C ALA A 67 8.35 8.62 10.52
N ARG A 68 8.63 7.52 9.81
CA ARG A 68 7.76 7.05 8.71
C ARG A 68 6.39 6.59 9.19
N GLU A 69 6.32 5.90 10.32
CA GLU A 69 5.05 5.47 10.93
C GLU A 69 4.25 6.66 11.44
N GLU A 70 4.91 7.64 12.09
CA GLU A 70 4.28 8.88 12.53
C GLU A 70 3.68 9.68 11.36
N PHE A 71 4.47 9.90 10.30
CA PHE A 71 4.00 10.60 9.11
C PHE A 71 2.83 9.87 8.44
N ARG A 72 2.93 8.54 8.32
CA ARG A 72 1.85 7.71 7.78
C ARG A 72 0.56 7.89 8.59
N ASP A 73 0.64 7.89 9.91
CA ASP A 73 -0.52 7.97 10.77
C ASP A 73 -1.14 9.38 10.76
N LEU A 74 -0.33 10.44 10.66
CA LEU A 74 -0.79 11.81 10.42
C LEU A 74 -1.57 11.92 9.11
N VAL A 75 -1.02 11.41 8.02
CA VAL A 75 -1.68 11.42 6.71
C VAL A 75 -3.00 10.64 6.80
N ARG A 76 -2.99 9.43 7.37
CA ARG A 76 -4.18 8.57 7.51
C ARG A 76 -5.29 9.18 8.35
N LYS A 77 -4.98 9.98 9.37
CA LYS A 77 -5.99 10.72 10.14
C LYS A 77 -6.77 11.71 9.27
N VAL A 78 -6.13 12.28 8.25
CA VAL A 78 -6.74 13.30 7.38
C VAL A 78 -7.42 12.67 6.17
N ILE A 79 -6.76 11.73 5.50
CA ILE A 79 -7.27 11.15 4.24
C ILE A 79 -7.97 9.80 4.41
N GLY A 80 -8.01 9.27 5.64
CA GLY A 80 -8.49 7.92 5.92
C GLY A 80 -7.45 6.84 5.58
N ARG A 81 -7.86 5.57 5.65
CA ARG A 81 -7.04 4.48 5.13
C ARG A 81 -6.94 4.63 3.61
N PRO A 82 -5.76 4.48 2.99
CA PRO A 82 -5.65 4.52 1.55
C PRO A 82 -6.60 3.51 0.93
N VAL A 83 -7.61 3.98 0.21
CA VAL A 83 -8.44 3.14 -0.64
C VAL A 83 -7.67 3.08 -1.95
N ARG A 84 -7.15 1.90 -2.32
CA ARG A 84 -6.56 1.73 -3.66
C ARG A 84 -7.69 2.03 -4.65
N ALA A 85 -7.45 2.94 -5.58
CA ALA A 85 -8.46 3.29 -6.57
C ALA A 85 -8.81 2.02 -7.36
N ALA A 86 -9.97 1.43 -7.06
CA ALA A 86 -10.68 0.71 -8.11
C ALA A 86 -10.89 1.75 -9.22
N LEU A 87 -10.37 1.49 -10.41
CA LEU A 87 -10.63 2.29 -11.59
C LEU A 87 -12.15 2.44 -11.76
N GLU A 88 -12.69 3.60 -11.38
CA GLU A 88 -14.04 4.02 -11.75
C GLU A 88 -13.98 5.48 -12.20
N PHE A 89 -13.61 5.68 -13.46
CA PHE A 89 -14.09 6.85 -14.19
C PHE A 89 -15.56 6.58 -14.53
N GLY A 90 -16.48 7.13 -13.74
CA GLY A 90 -17.89 7.23 -14.07
C GLY A 90 -18.67 5.91 -14.10
N GLY A 91 -19.08 5.43 -12.93
CA GLY A 91 -20.03 4.32 -12.80
C GLY A 91 -19.61 3.42 -11.66
N THR A 92 -20.52 3.22 -10.70
CA THR A 92 -20.42 2.52 -9.41
C THR A 92 -20.03 1.03 -9.47
N THR A 93 -19.31 0.61 -10.50
CA THR A 93 -18.92 -0.79 -10.73
C THR A 93 -17.53 -1.05 -10.21
N ARG A 94 -17.49 -1.51 -8.95
CA ARG A 94 -16.27 -1.84 -8.24
C ARG A 94 -15.43 -2.81 -9.07
N ALA A 95 -14.11 -2.66 -9.03
CA ALA A 95 -13.22 -3.60 -9.69
C ALA A 95 -13.53 -5.03 -9.21
N LYS A 96 -13.95 -5.90 -10.13
CA LYS A 96 -14.53 -7.21 -9.78
C LYS A 96 -13.50 -8.15 -9.15
N ARG A 97 -12.26 -8.12 -9.65
CA ARG A 97 -11.24 -9.13 -9.34
C ARG A 97 -9.86 -8.52 -9.18
N ALA A 98 -9.07 -9.13 -8.30
CA ALA A 98 -7.63 -8.88 -8.18
C ALA A 98 -6.86 -10.21 -8.16
N VAL A 99 -5.62 -10.20 -8.65
CA VAL A 99 -4.67 -11.29 -8.51
C VAL A 99 -3.63 -10.89 -7.48
N ALA A 100 -3.48 -11.68 -6.42
CA ALA A 100 -2.48 -11.54 -5.39
C ALA A 100 -1.50 -12.72 -5.41
N VAL A 101 -0.21 -12.44 -5.22
CA VAL A 101 0.84 -13.45 -5.20
C VAL A 101 1.55 -13.40 -3.87
N ASP A 102 1.56 -14.52 -3.16
CA ASP A 102 2.37 -14.68 -1.96
C ASP A 102 3.85 -14.60 -2.31
N VAL A 103 4.55 -13.70 -1.63
CA VAL A 103 6.01 -13.49 -1.77
C VAL A 103 6.77 -13.84 -0.49
N SER A 104 6.15 -14.59 0.41
CA SER A 104 6.80 -15.14 1.61
C SER A 104 8.04 -15.99 1.24
N ARG A 105 8.92 -16.23 2.22
CA ARG A 105 10.17 -16.95 1.96
C ARG A 105 9.97 -18.36 1.43
N SER A 106 8.87 -19.03 1.81
CA SER A 106 8.55 -20.37 1.34
C SER A 106 8.22 -20.38 -0.16
N MET A 107 7.66 -19.30 -0.68
CA MET A 107 7.36 -19.12 -2.10
C MET A 107 8.60 -18.92 -2.99
N ALA A 108 9.79 -18.68 -2.44
CA ALA A 108 10.99 -18.39 -3.24
C ALA A 108 11.31 -19.44 -4.33
N PRO A 109 11.22 -20.76 -4.07
CA PRO A 109 11.41 -21.78 -5.10
C PRO A 109 10.31 -21.75 -6.17
N VAL A 110 9.05 -21.50 -5.78
CA VAL A 110 7.89 -21.43 -6.67
C VAL A 110 8.01 -20.24 -7.61
N LEU A 111 8.34 -19.07 -7.06
CA LEU A 111 8.54 -17.86 -7.86
C LEU A 111 9.66 -18.05 -8.90
N SER A 112 10.67 -18.85 -8.57
CA SER A 112 11.83 -19.17 -9.44
C SER A 112 11.55 -20.21 -10.50
N ASP A 113 10.36 -20.81 -10.47
CA ASP A 113 9.95 -21.77 -11.47
C ASP A 113 9.43 -21.06 -12.73
N PRO A 114 10.04 -21.28 -13.91
CA PRO A 114 9.53 -20.74 -15.17
C PRO A 114 8.07 -21.14 -15.48
N ARG A 115 7.62 -22.29 -14.94
CA ARG A 115 6.23 -22.76 -15.06
C ARG A 115 5.27 -21.86 -14.30
N PHE A 116 5.68 -21.36 -13.13
CA PHE A 116 4.89 -20.41 -12.36
C PHE A 116 4.71 -19.11 -13.14
N SER A 117 5.79 -18.58 -13.71
CA SER A 117 5.74 -17.35 -14.52
C SER A 117 4.77 -17.46 -15.71
N SER A 118 4.79 -18.61 -16.39
CA SER A 118 3.89 -18.87 -17.52
C SER A 118 2.42 -18.99 -17.08
N ALA A 119 2.19 -19.67 -15.96
CA ALA A 119 0.84 -19.84 -15.39
C ALA A 119 0.29 -18.52 -14.82
N LEU A 120 1.14 -17.70 -14.20
CA LEU A 120 0.80 -16.38 -13.71
C LEU A 120 0.37 -15.46 -14.86
N ALA A 121 1.13 -15.43 -15.94
CA ALA A 121 0.79 -14.66 -17.14
C ALA A 121 -0.57 -15.09 -17.70
N ALA A 122 -0.85 -16.39 -17.78
CA ALA A 122 -2.14 -16.93 -18.23
C ALA A 122 -3.31 -16.55 -17.28
N THR A 123 -3.05 -16.50 -15.97
CA THR A 123 -4.05 -16.12 -14.95
C THR A 123 -4.32 -14.63 -14.92
N ALA A 124 -3.31 -13.82 -15.25
CA ALA A 124 -3.38 -12.37 -15.27
C ALA A 124 -3.75 -11.79 -16.65
N VAL A 125 -4.27 -12.60 -17.58
CA VAL A 125 -4.83 -12.08 -18.83
C VAL A 125 -6.21 -11.47 -18.57
N ALA A 126 -6.53 -10.38 -19.27
CA ALA A 126 -7.88 -9.83 -19.30
C ALA A 126 -8.90 -10.95 -19.62
N PRO A 127 -9.97 -11.11 -18.82
CA PRO A 127 -10.57 -10.10 -17.93
C PRO A 127 -10.16 -10.22 -16.44
N HIS A 128 -9.10 -10.96 -16.09
CA HIS A 128 -8.84 -11.33 -14.69
C HIS A 128 -8.16 -10.25 -13.85
N ALA A 129 -7.09 -9.62 -14.33
CA ALA A 129 -6.47 -8.45 -13.68
C ALA A 129 -5.48 -7.74 -14.64
N SER A 130 -5.37 -6.41 -14.57
CA SER A 130 -4.31 -5.65 -15.25
C SER A 130 -3.05 -5.47 -14.37
N GLU A 131 -3.18 -5.76 -13.08
CA GLU A 131 -2.12 -5.61 -12.08
C GLU A 131 -2.09 -6.82 -11.14
N ILE A 132 -0.91 -7.14 -10.65
CA ILE A 132 -0.67 -8.21 -9.67
C ILE A 132 -0.25 -7.57 -8.36
N PHE A 133 -0.78 -8.09 -7.26
CA PHE A 133 -0.50 -7.62 -5.90
C PHE A 133 0.41 -8.60 -5.16
N PRO A 134 1.70 -8.30 -4.97
CA PRO A 134 2.54 -9.10 -4.09
C PRO A 134 2.06 -8.94 -2.64
N ILE A 135 1.91 -10.04 -1.91
CA ILE A 135 1.42 -10.06 -0.53
C ILE A 135 2.32 -10.91 0.38
N ASP A 136 2.49 -10.47 1.62
CA ASP A 136 3.05 -11.24 2.73
C ASP A 136 2.20 -11.01 4.00
N ARG A 137 2.72 -10.36 5.04
CA ARG A 137 1.94 -9.72 6.12
C ARG A 137 1.27 -8.40 5.71
N ARG A 138 1.59 -7.88 4.52
CA ARG A 138 1.05 -6.64 3.96
C ARG A 138 0.86 -6.76 2.46
N VAL A 139 0.06 -5.87 1.89
CA VAL A 139 -0.04 -5.71 0.44
C VAL A 139 1.10 -4.79 -0.04
N HIS A 140 1.97 -5.27 -0.91
CA HIS A 140 3.02 -4.46 -1.54
C HIS A 140 2.46 -3.62 -2.71
N THR A 141 3.33 -2.82 -3.32
CA THR A 141 2.99 -2.04 -4.51
C THR A 141 2.61 -2.99 -5.65
N ALA A 142 1.51 -2.67 -6.35
CA ALA A 142 1.07 -3.43 -7.50
C ALA A 142 2.16 -3.44 -8.58
N VAL A 143 2.26 -4.55 -9.31
CA VAL A 143 3.18 -4.71 -10.44
C VAL A 143 2.38 -5.02 -11.68
N SER A 144 2.81 -4.50 -12.84
CA SER A 144 2.17 -4.87 -14.11
C SER A 144 2.45 -6.34 -14.41
N VAL A 145 1.59 -6.96 -15.20
CA VAL A 145 1.73 -8.38 -15.58
C VAL A 145 3.05 -8.62 -16.31
N GLU A 146 3.46 -7.68 -17.17
CA GLU A 146 4.72 -7.74 -17.93
C GLU A 146 5.95 -7.71 -17.02
N GLN A 147 5.87 -7.00 -15.89
CA GLN A 147 6.99 -6.85 -14.95
C GLN A 147 6.91 -7.83 -13.78
N ALA A 148 5.85 -8.65 -13.69
CA ALA A 148 5.55 -9.42 -12.49
C ALA A 148 6.67 -10.40 -12.14
N VAL A 149 7.22 -11.10 -13.13
CA VAL A 149 8.29 -12.09 -12.92
C VAL A 149 9.50 -11.46 -12.26
N GLU A 150 10.07 -10.42 -12.86
CA GLU A 150 11.26 -9.74 -12.34
C GLU A 150 11.02 -9.11 -10.96
N ARG A 151 9.83 -8.52 -10.76
CA ARG A 151 9.53 -7.76 -9.54
C ARG A 151 9.21 -8.66 -8.37
N LEU A 152 8.44 -9.75 -8.57
CA LEU A 152 8.09 -10.69 -7.51
C LEU A 152 9.34 -11.33 -6.90
N HIS A 153 10.34 -11.65 -7.73
CA HIS A 153 11.65 -12.15 -7.28
C HIS A 153 12.42 -11.20 -6.37
N SER A 154 12.34 -9.91 -6.68
CA SER A 154 13.10 -8.89 -5.95
C SER A 154 12.51 -8.56 -4.57
N ILE A 155 11.28 -9.02 -4.29
CA ILE A 155 10.60 -8.73 -3.04
C ILE A 155 11.03 -9.78 -2.01
N GLN A 156 11.82 -9.35 -1.03
CA GLN A 156 12.09 -10.16 0.16
C GLN A 156 10.87 -10.15 1.08
N GLY A 157 9.98 -11.14 0.93
CA GLY A 157 8.92 -11.39 1.91
C GLY A 157 9.48 -11.98 3.20
N ASP A 158 8.76 -11.72 4.30
CA ASP A 158 9.25 -12.05 5.64
C ASP A 158 8.61 -13.34 6.17
N ILE A 159 7.29 -13.31 6.37
CA ILE A 159 6.50 -14.37 7.01
C ILE A 159 5.19 -14.53 6.23
N ASN A 160 4.69 -15.76 6.13
CA ASN A 160 3.37 -16.06 5.58
C ASN A 160 2.30 -15.61 6.61
N ALA A 161 1.48 -14.61 6.24
CA ALA A 161 0.43 -14.04 7.09
C ALA A 161 -0.64 -13.34 6.24
N LEU A 162 -1.32 -14.13 5.41
CA LEU A 162 -2.09 -13.61 4.26
C LEU A 162 -3.50 -13.08 4.59
N GLU A 163 -4.09 -13.44 5.73
CA GLU A 163 -5.48 -13.07 6.07
C GLU A 163 -5.71 -11.55 6.02
N ALA A 164 -4.86 -10.79 6.70
CA ALA A 164 -4.96 -9.33 6.78
C ALA A 164 -4.80 -8.63 5.41
N PRO A 165 -3.77 -8.91 4.60
CA PRO A 165 -3.64 -8.30 3.27
C PRO A 165 -4.72 -8.75 2.28
N VAL A 166 -5.20 -9.99 2.35
CA VAL A 166 -6.33 -10.43 1.50
C VAL A 166 -7.61 -9.70 1.90
N THR A 167 -7.86 -9.52 3.19
CA THR A 167 -8.98 -8.72 3.70
C THR A 167 -8.89 -7.26 3.26
N GLU A 168 -7.68 -6.68 3.25
CA GLU A 168 -7.43 -5.34 2.70
C GLU A 168 -7.84 -5.25 1.22
N LEU A 169 -7.45 -6.24 0.41
CA LEU A 169 -7.81 -6.29 -1.00
C LEU A 169 -9.33 -6.48 -1.20
N LEU A 170 -10.00 -7.33 -0.41
CA LEU A 170 -11.48 -7.46 -0.42
C LEU A 170 -12.21 -6.18 0.04
N GLY A 171 -11.48 -5.26 0.68
CA GLY A 171 -11.91 -3.88 0.92
C GLY A 171 -12.14 -3.10 -0.37
N THR A 172 -11.50 -3.49 -1.48
CA THR A 172 -11.55 -2.83 -2.80
C THR A 172 -12.13 -3.73 -3.90
N TYR A 173 -11.90 -5.04 -3.87
CA TYR A 173 -12.34 -5.99 -4.90
C TYR A 173 -13.47 -6.90 -4.38
N GLU A 174 -14.29 -7.45 -5.27
CA GLU A 174 -15.32 -8.44 -4.90
C GLU A 174 -14.72 -9.83 -4.65
N GLU A 175 -13.70 -10.16 -5.43
CA GLU A 175 -12.99 -11.45 -5.41
C GLU A 175 -11.47 -11.23 -5.53
N VAL A 176 -10.70 -12.00 -4.78
CA VAL A 176 -9.23 -12.00 -4.83
C VAL A 176 -8.77 -13.42 -5.13
N ILE A 177 -8.00 -13.57 -6.21
CA ILE A 177 -7.31 -14.82 -6.56
C ILE A 177 -5.92 -14.74 -5.92
N VAL A 178 -5.65 -15.58 -4.93
CA VAL A 178 -4.36 -15.66 -4.24
C VAL A 178 -3.57 -16.85 -4.79
N LEU A 179 -2.31 -16.64 -5.15
CA LEU A 179 -1.36 -17.70 -5.50
C LEU A 179 -0.39 -17.87 -4.34
N THR A 180 -0.40 -19.02 -3.66
CA THR A 180 0.40 -19.29 -2.44
C THR A 180 0.74 -20.76 -2.29
N ASP A 181 1.84 -21.07 -1.60
CA ASP A 181 2.24 -22.44 -1.23
C ASP A 181 1.68 -22.86 0.15
N GLY A 182 1.00 -21.95 0.87
CA GLY A 182 0.45 -22.20 2.20
C GLY A 182 -1.05 -21.83 2.31
N LEU A 183 -1.88 -22.80 2.68
CA LEU A 183 -3.33 -22.62 2.81
C LEU A 183 -3.80 -22.22 4.22
N ASN A 184 -2.96 -22.45 5.24
CA ASN A 184 -3.37 -22.33 6.64
C ASN A 184 -3.85 -20.92 6.99
N ASP A 185 -3.18 -19.89 6.48
CA ASP A 185 -3.49 -18.48 6.75
C ASP A 185 -4.74 -17.97 6.05
N LEU A 186 -5.33 -18.76 5.16
CA LEU A 186 -6.56 -18.42 4.41
C LEU A 186 -7.76 -19.28 4.84
N SER A 187 -7.56 -20.23 5.77
CA SER A 187 -8.57 -21.17 6.22
C SER A 187 -9.78 -20.51 6.91
N THR A 188 -9.59 -19.33 7.48
CA THR A 188 -10.63 -18.50 8.13
C THR A 188 -11.49 -17.75 7.12
N LEU A 189 -11.07 -17.66 5.85
CA LEU A 189 -11.75 -16.93 4.79
C LEU A 189 -12.56 -17.88 3.91
N ARG A 190 -13.73 -17.42 3.42
CA ARG A 190 -14.55 -18.17 2.46
C ARG A 190 -13.78 -18.30 1.15
N SER A 191 -13.12 -19.44 0.99
CA SER A 191 -12.17 -19.70 -0.07
C SER A 191 -12.43 -21.02 -0.78
N ALA A 192 -12.06 -21.09 -2.06
CA ALA A 192 -11.97 -22.32 -2.84
C ALA A 192 -10.55 -22.44 -3.37
N SER A 193 -9.91 -23.59 -3.15
CA SER A 193 -8.52 -23.84 -3.59
C SER A 193 -8.46 -24.91 -4.68
N GLU A 194 -7.55 -24.71 -5.62
CA GLU A 194 -7.16 -25.70 -6.63
C GLU A 194 -5.64 -25.72 -6.76
N GLU A 195 -5.07 -26.87 -7.14
CA GLU A 195 -3.65 -26.95 -7.46
C GLU A 195 -3.30 -26.07 -8.66
N PHE A 196 -2.16 -25.41 -8.58
CA PHE A 196 -1.67 -24.50 -9.60
C PHE A 196 -0.21 -24.82 -9.95
N ALA A 197 0.20 -24.53 -11.19
CA ALA A 197 1.56 -24.74 -11.68
C ALA A 197 2.13 -26.14 -11.35
N ALA A 198 1.40 -27.20 -11.72
CA ALA A 198 1.78 -28.60 -11.53
C ALA A 198 2.05 -29.00 -10.06
N GLY A 199 1.26 -28.46 -9.12
CA GLY A 199 1.28 -28.84 -7.70
C GLY A 199 2.34 -28.11 -6.85
N SER A 200 3.04 -27.13 -7.43
CA SER A 200 4.04 -26.33 -6.70
C SER A 200 3.44 -25.22 -5.84
N CYS A 201 2.20 -24.82 -6.13
CA CYS A 201 1.44 -23.87 -5.31
C CYS A 201 -0.07 -24.07 -5.53
N PHE A 202 -0.86 -23.30 -4.79
CA PHE A 202 -2.30 -23.31 -4.85
C PHE A 202 -2.83 -21.98 -5.39
N ARG A 203 -3.89 -22.07 -6.17
CA ARG A 203 -4.73 -20.95 -6.51
C ARG A 203 -5.94 -20.96 -5.59
N VAL A 204 -6.05 -19.92 -4.76
CA VAL A 204 -7.11 -19.77 -3.77
C VAL A 204 -7.98 -18.59 -4.17
N THR A 205 -9.24 -18.86 -4.49
CA THR A 205 -10.22 -17.80 -4.78
C THR A 205 -10.95 -17.44 -3.50
N VAL A 206 -10.75 -16.21 -3.04
CA VAL A 206 -11.41 -15.67 -1.84
C VAL A 206 -12.46 -14.66 -2.26
N ARG A 207 -13.68 -14.81 -1.74
CA ARG A 207 -14.78 -13.89 -1.99
C ARG A 207 -15.15 -13.10 -0.76
N ARG A 208 -15.57 -11.86 -0.97
CA ARG A 208 -16.14 -11.04 0.09
C ARG A 208 -17.37 -11.74 0.70
N PRO A 209 -17.53 -11.72 2.03
CA PRO A 209 -18.79 -12.14 2.65
C PRO A 209 -19.93 -11.24 2.18
N GLU A 210 -21.06 -11.83 1.77
CA GLU A 210 -22.27 -11.05 1.50
C GLU A 210 -22.64 -10.30 2.77
N SER A 211 -22.84 -8.98 2.66
CA SER A 211 -23.28 -8.16 3.79
C SER A 211 -24.73 -8.53 4.08
N THR A 212 -24.96 -9.35 5.10
CA THR A 212 -26.28 -9.54 5.74
C THR A 212 -26.78 -8.25 6.36
#